data_AF-A0A970DQE2-F1
#
_entry.id   AF-A0A970DQE2-F1
#
_cell.length_a   1.000
_cell.length_b   1.000
_cell.length_c   1.000
_cell.angle_alpha   90.00
_cell.angle_beta   90.00
_cell.angle_gamma   90.00
#
_symmetry.space_group_name_H-M   'P 1'
#
loop_
_entity.id
_entity.type
_entity.pdbx_description
1 polymer ?
#
loop_
_entity_poly.entity_id
_entity_poly.type
_entity_poly.pdbx_seq_one_letter_code
_entity_poly.pdbx_strand_id
1 'polypeptide(L)'
;MDWKDRKRILGLPISFTRYRLENNRLYVSKGLFSTVEDELVVYRILDVRLHRTFWDKLFRVGTVTLYTADKTHKELVLEKIKSPSKVRNMLSEIAEEERARLGIKGRELYGVSKAYGGNIDDDDDDDDDDDNI
;
A
#
# COMPACT_ATOMS: atom_id res chain seq x y z
N MET A 1 -8.71 -13.41 4.61
CA MET A 1 -7.86 -13.48 5.83
C MET A 1 -7.73 -12.08 6.34
N ASP A 2 -8.10 -11.83 7.59
CA ASP A 2 -8.16 -10.46 8.11
C ASP A 2 -6.98 -10.21 9.06
N TRP A 3 -6.24 -9.13 8.82
CA TRP A 3 -5.12 -8.74 9.67
C TRP A 3 -5.29 -7.32 10.16
N LYS A 4 -4.99 -7.08 11.43
CA LYS A 4 -5.10 -5.76 12.07
C LYS A 4 -3.87 -5.50 12.92
N ASP A 5 -3.26 -4.34 12.78
CA ASP A 5 -2.18 -3.88 13.66
C ASP A 5 -2.20 -2.36 13.82
N ARG A 6 -1.35 -1.86 14.71
CA ARG A 6 -1.17 -0.42 14.96
C ARG A 6 0.30 -0.10 15.05
N LYS A 7 0.69 1.10 14.62
CA LYS A 7 2.07 1.56 14.77
C LYS A 7 2.43 1.63 16.25
N ARG A 8 3.60 1.09 16.60
CA ARG A 8 4.10 1.06 17.97
C ARG A 8 5.26 2.04 18.13
N ILE A 9 5.30 2.76 19.25
CA ILE A 9 6.42 3.61 19.64
C ILE A 9 7.04 2.95 20.87
N LEU A 10 8.32 2.58 20.78
CA LEU A 10 9.04 1.85 21.84
C LEU A 10 8.31 0.57 22.31
N GLY A 11 7.61 -0.12 21.39
CA GLY A 11 6.85 -1.34 21.69
C GLY A 11 5.40 -1.12 22.16
N LEU A 12 5.01 0.10 22.50
CA LEU A 12 3.66 0.44 22.96
C LEU A 12 2.76 0.96 21.82
N PRO A 13 1.49 0.54 21.75
CA PRO A 13 0.54 0.94 20.69
C PRO A 13 -0.10 2.32 20.97
N ILE A 14 0.73 3.35 21.15
CA ILE A 14 0.29 4.71 21.51
C ILE A 14 -0.06 5.54 20.27
N SER A 15 0.26 5.05 19.07
CA SER A 15 -0.07 5.79 17.85
C SER A 15 -1.55 5.70 17.48
N PHE A 16 -2.02 6.71 16.77
CA PHE A 16 -3.32 6.71 16.14
C PHE A 16 -3.29 6.10 14.73
N THR A 17 -2.14 5.58 14.29
CA THR A 17 -2.02 4.93 12.99
C THR A 17 -2.44 3.47 13.08
N ARG A 18 -3.48 3.12 12.32
CA ARG A 18 -4.10 1.80 12.30
C ARG A 18 -3.91 1.18 10.92
N TYR A 19 -3.61 -0.11 10.91
CA TYR A 19 -3.41 -0.90 9.71
C TYR A 19 -4.44 -2.03 9.69
N ARG A 20 -5.08 -2.23 8.55
CA ARG A 20 -6.11 -3.25 8.36
C ARG A 20 -5.96 -3.89 6.99
N LEU A 21 -5.95 -5.21 6.93
CA LEU A 21 -6.05 -5.98 5.71
C LEU A 21 -7.40 -6.71 5.74
N GLU A 22 -8.23 -6.42 4.74
CA GLU A 22 -9.59 -6.96 4.62
C GLU A 22 -9.92 -7.08 3.14
N ASN A 23 -10.53 -8.20 2.71
CA ASN A 23 -10.95 -8.41 1.32
C ASN A 23 -9.86 -8.08 0.27
N ASN A 24 -8.62 -8.48 0.54
CA ASN A 24 -7.45 -8.22 -0.32
C ASN A 24 -7.17 -6.73 -0.58
N ARG A 25 -7.60 -5.87 0.36
CA ARG A 25 -7.35 -4.43 0.40
C ARG A 25 -6.69 -4.08 1.72
N LEU A 26 -5.64 -3.27 1.63
CA LEU A 26 -4.87 -2.79 2.77
C LEU A 26 -5.26 -1.34 3.04
N TYR A 27 -5.73 -1.09 4.25
CA TYR A 27 -6.16 0.21 4.75
C TYR A 27 -5.15 0.74 5.76
N VAL A 28 -4.79 2.00 5.61
CA VAL A 28 -3.91 2.73 6.51
C VAL A 28 -4.61 3.99 6.98
N SER A 29 -5.17 3.95 8.18
CA SER A 29 -5.81 5.12 8.79
C SER A 29 -4.78 5.87 9.64
N LYS A 30 -4.57 7.17 9.39
CA LYS A 30 -3.66 8.06 10.13
C LYS A 30 -4.43 9.29 10.59
N GLY A 31 -4.30 9.68 11.85
CA GLY A 31 -4.92 10.92 12.33
C GLY A 31 -5.34 10.90 13.79
N LEU A 32 -5.40 12.08 14.40
CA LEU A 32 -5.92 12.28 15.77
C LEU A 32 -7.22 13.08 15.76
N PHE A 33 -7.20 14.28 15.18
CA PHE A 33 -8.37 15.16 15.05
C PHE A 33 -9.03 15.08 13.66
N SER A 34 -8.21 14.94 12.62
CA SER A 34 -8.63 14.58 11.26
C SER A 34 -8.05 13.21 10.94
N THR A 35 -8.86 12.32 10.37
CA THR A 35 -8.45 10.96 9.99
C THR A 35 -8.39 10.88 8.47
N VAL A 36 -7.21 10.55 7.95
CA VAL A 36 -7.00 10.20 6.54
C VAL A 36 -6.85 8.70 6.45
N GLU A 37 -7.58 8.06 5.54
CA GLU A 37 -7.49 6.63 5.29
C GLU A 37 -7.00 6.38 3.86
N ASP A 38 -5.79 5.81 3.76
CA ASP A 38 -5.21 5.39 2.49
C ASP A 38 -5.64 3.93 2.21
N GLU A 39 -6.06 3.63 0.98
CA GLU A 39 -6.41 2.27 0.54
C GLU A 39 -5.47 1.78 -0.56
N LEU A 40 -5.00 0.53 -0.44
CA LEU A 40 -4.19 -0.15 -1.46
C LEU A 40 -4.72 -1.55 -1.76
N VAL A 41 -5.07 -1.81 -3.01
CA VAL A 41 -5.43 -3.17 -3.44
C VAL A 41 -4.18 -4.04 -3.56
N VAL A 42 -4.20 -5.22 -2.94
CA VAL A 42 -3.01 -6.05 -2.73
C VAL A 42 -2.38 -6.55 -4.03
N TYR A 43 -3.17 -6.82 -5.08
CA TYR A 43 -2.63 -7.24 -6.38
C TYR A 43 -1.72 -6.16 -7.03
N ARG A 44 -1.85 -4.88 -6.64
CA ARG A 44 -1.04 -3.76 -7.14
C ARG A 44 0.33 -3.62 -6.47
N ILE A 45 0.63 -4.44 -5.45
CA ILE A 45 1.88 -4.36 -4.68
C ILE A 45 3.06 -4.97 -5.48
N LEU A 46 3.83 -4.15 -6.19
CA LEU A 46 4.95 -4.62 -7.01
C LEU A 46 6.08 -5.24 -6.17
N ASP A 47 6.42 -4.63 -5.06
CA ASP A 47 7.51 -5.08 -4.20
C ASP A 47 7.24 -4.74 -2.72
N VAL A 48 7.85 -5.53 -1.83
CA VAL A 48 7.70 -5.40 -0.38
C VAL A 48 9.07 -5.36 0.29
N ARG A 49 9.44 -4.18 0.80
CA ARG A 49 10.71 -3.97 1.52
C ARG A 49 10.51 -3.99 3.02
N LEU A 50 11.44 -4.64 3.73
CA LEU A 50 11.46 -4.70 5.19
C LEU A 50 12.68 -3.98 5.77
N HIS A 51 12.43 -2.91 6.53
CA HIS A 51 13.45 -2.15 7.23
C HIS A 51 13.34 -2.34 8.75
N ARG A 52 14.49 -2.59 9.40
CA ARG A 52 14.60 -2.78 10.86
C ARG A 52 15.89 -2.19 11.40
N THR A 53 15.76 -1.23 12.31
CA THR A 53 16.89 -0.71 13.09
C THR A 53 17.28 -1.68 14.21
N PHE A 54 18.38 -1.40 14.92
CA PHE A 54 18.80 -2.16 16.09
C PHE A 54 17.70 -2.24 17.16
N TRP A 55 17.09 -1.11 17.50
CA TRP A 55 15.99 -1.03 18.46
C TRP A 55 14.74 -1.79 17.98
N ASP A 56 14.42 -1.71 16.69
CA ASP A 56 13.28 -2.45 16.15
C ASP A 56 13.45 -3.97 16.31
N LYS A 57 14.68 -4.48 16.08
CA LYS A 57 15.00 -5.90 16.33
C LYS A 57 14.82 -6.26 17.81
N LEU A 58 15.27 -5.41 18.73
CA LEU A 58 15.13 -5.63 20.17
C LEU A 58 13.64 -5.68 20.60
N PHE A 59 12.81 -4.78 20.08
CA PHE A 59 11.37 -4.72 20.39
C PHE A 59 10.51 -5.62 19.49
N ARG A 60 11.12 -6.44 18.61
CA ARG A 60 10.43 -7.33 17.64
C ARG A 60 9.43 -6.59 16.73
N VAL A 61 9.74 -5.34 16.41
CA VAL A 61 8.97 -4.50 15.47
C VAL A 61 9.78 -4.25 14.20
N GLY A 62 9.18 -3.55 13.24
CA GLY A 62 9.89 -3.02 12.08
C GLY A 62 8.95 -2.32 11.12
N THR A 63 9.51 -1.75 10.06
CA THR A 63 8.77 -1.02 9.05
C THR A 63 8.72 -1.82 7.75
N VAL A 64 7.52 -2.00 7.20
CA VAL A 64 7.30 -2.62 5.89
C VAL A 64 6.88 -1.53 4.91
N THR A 65 7.62 -1.38 3.82
CA THR A 65 7.32 -0.45 2.73
C THR A 65 6.81 -1.26 1.55
N LEU A 66 5.65 -0.88 1.02
CA LEU A 66 5.03 -1.47 -0.15
C LEU A 66 5.20 -0.52 -1.32
N TYR A 67 5.72 -1.03 -2.42
CA TYR A 67 5.82 -0.31 -3.68
C TYR A 67 4.65 -0.70 -4.56
N THR A 68 3.97 0.28 -5.15
CA THR A 68 2.77 0.05 -5.97
C THR A 68 2.94 0.65 -7.36
N ALA A 69 2.20 0.09 -8.31
CA ALA A 69 2.12 0.60 -9.69
C ALA A 69 1.25 1.86 -9.83
N ASP A 70 0.67 2.35 -8.73
CA ASP A 70 -0.19 3.54 -8.71
C ASP A 70 0.62 4.81 -9.01
N LYS A 71 0.01 5.76 -9.74
CA LYS A 71 0.64 7.04 -10.10
C LYS A 71 0.63 8.01 -8.92
N THR A 72 -0.43 8.00 -8.12
CA THR A 72 -0.66 9.02 -7.08
C THR A 72 0.10 8.71 -5.80
N HIS A 73 0.10 7.45 -5.38
CA HIS A 73 0.78 6.99 -4.16
C HIS A 73 1.76 5.89 -4.51
N LYS A 74 3.02 6.24 -4.82
CA LYS A 74 4.04 5.25 -5.25
C LYS A 74 4.46 4.28 -4.15
N GLU A 75 4.27 4.65 -2.89
CA GLU A 75 4.63 3.83 -1.74
C GLU A 75 3.60 3.92 -0.61
N LEU A 76 3.43 2.82 0.11
CA LEU A 76 2.63 2.73 1.33
C LEU A 76 3.49 2.14 2.45
N VAL A 77 3.54 2.83 3.60
CA VAL A 77 4.45 2.49 4.69
C VAL A 77 3.69 2.02 5.94
N LEU A 78 3.99 0.79 6.36
CA LEU A 78 3.53 0.19 7.62
C LEU A 78 4.65 0.32 8.66
N GLU A 79 4.57 1.35 9.48
CA GLU A 79 5.63 1.72 10.43
C GLU A 79 5.54 0.96 11.75
N LYS A 80 6.68 0.42 12.20
CA LYS A 80 6.85 -0.17 13.54
C LYS A 80 5.75 -1.18 13.90
N ILE A 81 5.39 -2.04 12.95
CA ILE A 81 4.43 -3.13 13.11
C ILE A 81 5.05 -4.32 13.82
N LYS A 82 4.23 -5.14 14.48
CA LYS A 82 4.71 -6.33 15.20
C LYS A 82 5.00 -7.46 14.22
N SER A 83 6.09 -8.20 14.46
CA SER A 83 6.47 -9.36 13.65
C SER A 83 6.52 -9.03 12.14
N PRO A 84 7.30 -8.02 11.73
CA PRO A 84 7.22 -7.46 10.38
C PRO A 84 7.65 -8.46 9.29
N SER A 85 8.48 -9.46 9.61
CA SER A 85 8.79 -10.58 8.69
C SER A 85 7.53 -11.34 8.26
N LYS A 86 6.61 -11.59 9.21
CA LYS A 86 5.39 -12.36 8.95
C LYS A 86 4.45 -11.56 8.08
N VAL A 87 4.31 -10.26 8.38
CA VAL A 87 3.46 -9.35 7.61
C VAL A 87 3.99 -9.16 6.19
N ARG A 88 5.31 -8.99 6.03
CA ARG A 88 5.95 -8.98 4.70
C ARG A 88 5.60 -10.22 3.90
N ASN A 89 5.88 -11.41 4.44
CA ASN A 89 5.64 -12.67 3.73
C ASN A 89 4.16 -12.84 3.37
N MET A 90 3.26 -12.55 4.32
CA MET A 90 1.81 -12.60 4.11
C MET A 90 1.36 -11.67 2.98
N LEU A 91 1.86 -10.42 2.95
CA LEU A 91 1.50 -9.48 1.88
C LEU A 91 2.06 -9.91 0.52
N SER A 92 3.28 -10.44 0.48
CA SER A 92 3.87 -10.98 -0.75
C SER A 92 3.09 -12.18 -1.29
N GLU A 93 2.70 -13.10 -0.41
CA GLU A 93 1.93 -14.30 -0.76
C GLU A 93 0.55 -13.94 -1.31
N ILE A 94 -0.21 -13.09 -0.59
CA ILE A 94 -1.55 -12.65 -1.03
C ILE A 94 -1.46 -11.87 -2.35
N ALA A 95 -0.43 -11.03 -2.54
CA ALA A 95 -0.24 -10.29 -3.78
C ALA A 95 0.01 -11.22 -4.97
N GLU A 96 0.81 -12.27 -4.79
CA GLU A 96 1.11 -13.24 -5.84
C GLU A 96 -0.10 -14.14 -6.15
N GLU A 97 -0.80 -14.62 -5.13
CA GLU A 97 -2.04 -15.40 -5.29
C GLU A 97 -3.10 -14.63 -6.07
N GLU A 98 -3.30 -13.35 -5.75
CA GLU A 98 -4.27 -12.50 -6.44
C GLU A 98 -3.88 -12.25 -7.90
N ARG A 99 -2.59 -12.05 -8.20
CA ARG A 99 -2.12 -11.93 -9.59
C ARG A 99 -2.33 -13.22 -10.36
N ALA A 100 -1.97 -14.36 -9.76
CA ALA A 100 -2.16 -15.66 -10.36
C ALA A 100 -3.64 -15.91 -10.67
N ARG A 101 -4.54 -15.56 -9.75
CA ARG A 101 -6.00 -15.67 -9.94
C ARG A 101 -6.51 -14.81 -11.08
N LEU A 102 -5.99 -13.59 -11.20
CA LEU A 102 -6.38 -12.66 -12.27
C LEU A 102 -5.66 -12.91 -13.60
N GLY A 103 -4.71 -13.85 -13.63
CA GLY A 103 -3.91 -14.17 -14.83
C GLY A 103 -2.96 -13.04 -15.26
N ILE A 104 -2.70 -12.07 -14.39
CA ILE A 104 -1.90 -10.87 -14.71
C ILE A 104 -0.43 -11.25 -14.70
N LYS A 105 0.24 -11.17 -15.86
CA LYS A 105 1.71 -11.29 -15.92
C LYS A 105 2.36 -9.99 -15.50
N GLY A 106 3.56 -10.04 -14.92
CA GLY A 106 4.23 -8.86 -14.35
C GLY A 106 4.35 -7.63 -15.27
N ARG A 107 4.40 -7.83 -16.59
CA ARG A 107 4.41 -6.74 -17.61
C ARG A 107 3.06 -6.03 -17.77
N GLU A 108 1.96 -6.67 -17.41
CA GLU A 108 0.59 -6.18 -17.61
C GLU A 108 0.07 -5.38 -16.42
N LEU A 109 0.75 -5.42 -15.26
CA LEU A 109 0.34 -4.72 -14.03
C LEU A 109 0.11 -3.22 -14.24
N TYR A 110 0.93 -2.56 -15.06
CA TYR A 110 0.78 -1.14 -15.39
C TYR A 110 -0.41 -0.84 -16.31
N GLY A 111 -0.82 -1.80 -17.16
CA GLY A 111 -2.01 -1.66 -18.00
C GLY A 111 -3.31 -2.01 -17.25
N VAL A 112 -3.24 -3.01 -16.37
CA VAL A 112 -4.36 -3.48 -15.55
C VAL A 112 -4.68 -2.51 -14.41
N SER A 113 -3.70 -1.82 -13.83
CA SER A 113 -3.95 -0.75 -12.86
C SER A 113 -4.76 0.40 -13.47
N LYS A 114 -4.55 0.71 -14.76
CA LYS A 114 -5.34 1.69 -15.53
C LYS A 114 -6.76 1.19 -15.84
N ALA A 115 -6.92 -0.11 -16.13
CA ALA A 115 -8.22 -0.69 -16.50
C ALA A 115 -9.15 -0.98 -15.30
N TYR A 116 -8.61 -1.26 -14.11
CA TYR A 116 -9.38 -1.54 -12.89
C TYR A 116 -9.30 -0.41 -11.84
N GLY A 117 -8.56 0.68 -12.12
CA GLY A 117 -8.62 1.93 -11.39
C GLY A 117 -9.70 2.81 -12.00
N GLY A 118 -10.97 2.52 -11.70
CA GLY A 118 -12.09 3.34 -12.14
C GLY A 118 -11.94 4.78 -11.70
N ASN A 119 -12.00 5.67 -12.69
CA ASN A 119 -12.30 7.10 -12.72
C ASN A 119 -11.70 7.97 -11.61
N ILE A 120 -10.60 8.63 -11.95
CA ILE A 120 -10.60 10.09 -11.81
C ILE A 120 -10.78 10.58 -13.24
N ASP A 121 -11.95 11.15 -13.50
CA ASP A 121 -12.20 11.95 -14.70
C ASP A 121 -11.20 13.12 -14.63
N ASP A 122 -10.08 13.00 -15.33
CA ASP A 122 -9.31 14.18 -15.75
C ASP A 122 -10.03 14.67 -17.02
N ASP A 123 -11.17 15.33 -16.81
CA ASP A 123 -11.63 16.40 -17.71
C ASP A 123 -10.59 17.52 -17.58
N ASP A 124 -9.45 17.37 -18.27
CA ASP A 124 -8.68 18.52 -18.73
C ASP A 124 -9.30 18.94 -20.07
N ASP A 125 -10.48 19.58 -19.98
CA ASP A 125 -10.88 20.61 -20.93
C ASP A 125 -9.95 21.83 -20.73
N ASP A 126 -9.79 22.59 -21.82
CA ASP A 126 -9.10 23.88 -21.97
C ASP A 126 -7.58 23.76 -22.30
N ASP A 127 -7.06 24.25 -23.44
CA ASP A 127 -7.61 25.18 -24.42
C ASP A 127 -6.89 25.03 -25.78
N ASP A 128 -7.63 25.39 -26.82
CA ASP A 128 -7.17 25.75 -28.15
C ASP A 128 -5.87 26.56 -28.15
N ASP A 129 -4.96 26.22 -29.08
CA ASP A 129 -4.36 27.26 -29.91
C ASP A 129 -4.13 26.68 -31.32
N ASP A 130 -5.06 27.09 -32.17
CA ASP A 130 -4.92 27.28 -33.61
C ASP A 130 -3.66 28.09 -33.94
N ASP A 131 -3.29 28.09 -35.22
CA ASP A 131 -2.23 28.88 -35.85
C ASP A 131 -0.78 28.41 -35.54
N ASN A 132 0.04 27.99 -36.51
CA ASN A 132 0.20 28.63 -37.81
C ASN A 132 1.08 27.76 -38.73
N ILE A 133 0.89 28.02 -40.02
CA ILE A 133 1.61 27.59 -41.23
C ILE A 133 3.14 27.51 -41.08
#